data_AF-O05376-F1
#
_entry.id   AF-O05376-F1
#
_cell.length_a   1.000
_cell.length_b   1.000
_cell.length_c   1.000
_cell.angle_alpha   90.00
_cell.angle_beta   90.00
_cell.angle_gamma   90.00
#
_symmetry.space_group_name_H-M   'P 1'
#
loop_
_entity.id
_entity.type
_entity.pdbx_description
1 polymer ?
#
loop_
_entity_poly.entity_id
_entity_poly.type
_entity_poly.pdbx_seq_one_letter_code
_entity_poly.pdbx_strand_id
1 'polypeptide(L)'
;MKIWQLVKFFSVGGISALVDIGCLYLFSKILLWNNELSISLAFILGLVFNYFSHTYFTFQEKANVGNLVKYLILFLLNYINTIVLMYLLIELLHIDIIVAKVITLPIIAVTTFVISKVWVYK
;
A
#
# COMPACT_ATOMS: atom_id res chain seq x y z
N MET A 1 14.07 16.42 -5.46
CA MET A 1 13.41 15.27 -4.81
C MET A 1 13.94 15.19 -3.38
N LYS A 2 13.14 15.37 -2.32
CA LYS A 2 13.67 15.27 -0.94
C LYS A 2 13.71 13.79 -0.55
N ILE A 3 14.89 13.17 -0.60
CA ILE A 3 15.16 11.75 -0.30
C ILE A 3 14.48 11.29 1.02
N TRP A 4 14.37 12.23 1.98
CA TRP A 4 13.72 12.07 3.27
C TRP A 4 12.25 11.65 3.22
N GLN A 5 11.48 12.06 2.21
CA GLN A 5 10.07 11.64 2.07
C GLN A 5 9.96 10.17 1.66
N LEU A 6 10.93 9.69 0.87
CA LEU A 6 10.98 8.33 0.37
C LEU A 6 11.33 7.36 1.52
N VAL A 7 12.30 7.74 2.37
CA VAL A 7 12.64 6.97 3.58
C VAL A 7 11.45 6.89 4.53
N LYS A 8 10.79 8.02 4.81
CA LYS A 8 9.57 8.02 5.65
C LYS A 8 8.46 7.15 5.06
N PHE A 9 8.27 7.19 3.74
CA PHE A 9 7.27 6.37 3.07
C PHE A 9 7.55 4.87 3.27
N PHE A 10 8.79 4.42 3.05
CA PHE A 10 9.17 3.03 3.29
C PHE A 10 9.07 2.62 4.76
N SER A 11 9.50 3.48 5.69
CA SER A 11 9.39 3.20 7.13
C SER A 11 7.92 3.09 7.56
N VAL A 12 7.06 4.01 7.13
CA VAL A 12 5.62 3.99 7.42
C VAL A 12 4.95 2.76 6.81
N GLY A 13 5.32 2.40 5.58
CA GLY A 13 4.84 1.18 4.93
C GLY A 13 5.21 -0.07 5.74
N GLY A 14 6.46 -0.18 6.19
CA GLY A 14 6.93 -1.28 7.03
C GLY A 14 6.21 -1.37 8.37
N ILE A 15 6.02 -0.25 9.07
CA ILE A 15 5.28 -0.19 10.34
C ILE A 15 3.82 -0.58 10.12
N SER A 16 3.20 -0.16 9.01
CA SER A 16 1.82 -0.51 8.70
C SER A 16 1.65 -2.01 8.46
N ALA A 17 2.60 -2.65 7.78
CA ALA A 17 2.62 -4.09 7.61
C ALA A 17 2.77 -4.83 8.95
N LEU A 18 3.59 -4.31 9.88
CA LEU A 18 3.69 -4.86 11.24
C LEU A 18 2.39 -4.72 12.03
N VAL A 19 1.68 -3.59 11.89
CA VAL A 19 0.36 -3.39 12.52
C VAL A 19 -0.66 -4.37 11.96
N ASP A 20 -0.71 -4.55 10.64
CA ASP A 20 -1.59 -5.52 9.98
C ASP A 20 -1.34 -6.95 10.48
N ILE A 21 -0.09 -7.41 10.46
CA ILE A 21 0.30 -8.75 10.95
C ILE A 21 0.02 -8.88 12.45
N GLY A 22 0.27 -7.83 13.24
CA GLY A 22 -0.01 -7.80 14.67
C GLY A 22 -1.50 -7.95 14.98
N CYS A 23 -2.35 -7.21 14.25
CA CYS A 23 -3.81 -7.33 14.35
C CYS A 23 -4.28 -8.73 13.92
N LEU A 24 -3.76 -9.28 12.82
CA LEU A 24 -4.08 -10.63 12.37
C LEU A 24 -3.74 -11.68 13.43
N TYR A 25 -2.56 -11.57 14.03
CA TYR A 25 -2.14 -12.46 15.11
C TYR A 25 -3.06 -12.33 16.33
N LEU A 26 -3.40 -11.11 16.73
CA LEU A 26 -4.29 -10.85 17.85
C LEU A 26 -5.68 -11.47 17.61
N PHE A 27 -6.29 -11.23 16.45
CA PHE A 27 -7.63 -11.73 16.15
C PHE A 27 -7.66 -13.25 15.95
N SER A 28 -6.70 -13.83 15.24
CA SER A 28 -6.72 -15.26 14.93
C SER A 28 -6.15 -16.15 16.05
N LYS A 29 -5.11 -15.70 16.77
CA LYS A 29 -4.41 -16.54 17.76
C LYS A 29 -4.78 -16.23 19.20
N ILE A 30 -5.16 -14.99 19.54
CA ILE A 30 -5.53 -14.62 20.91
C ILE A 30 -7.04 -14.64 21.09
N LEU A 31 -7.76 -13.99 20.17
CA LEU A 31 -9.23 -13.89 20.24
C LEU A 31 -9.94 -15.10 19.60
N LEU A 32 -9.19 -15.96 18.90
CA LEU A 32 -9.68 -17.19 18.26
C LEU A 32 -10.90 -16.96 17.35
N TRP A 33 -10.94 -15.80 16.69
CA TRP A 33 -11.99 -15.49 15.73
C TRP A 33 -11.82 -16.30 14.45
N ASN A 34 -12.91 -16.42 13.68
CA ASN A 34 -12.85 -17.03 12.36
C ASN A 34 -11.75 -16.36 11.52
N ASN A 35 -10.94 -17.17 10.84
CA ASN A 35 -9.83 -16.71 10.01
C ASN A 35 -10.28 -15.66 8.99
N GLU A 36 -11.44 -15.84 8.37
CA GLU A 36 -11.98 -14.91 7.37
C GLU A 36 -12.24 -13.51 7.97
N LEU A 37 -12.83 -13.46 9.16
CA LEU A 37 -13.09 -12.23 9.89
C LEU A 37 -11.78 -11.59 10.37
N SER A 38 -10.87 -12.39 10.89
CA SER A 38 -9.56 -11.93 11.37
C SER A 38 -8.74 -11.28 10.26
N ILE A 39 -8.71 -11.89 9.07
CA ILE A 39 -8.03 -11.36 7.87
C ILE A 39 -8.66 -10.04 7.45
N SER A 40 -9.99 -9.99 7.35
CA SER A 40 -10.71 -8.79 6.90
C SER A 40 -10.51 -7.60 7.84
N LEU A 41 -10.62 -7.83 9.16
CA LEU A 41 -10.44 -6.80 10.18
C LEU A 41 -8.99 -6.33 10.30
N ALA A 42 -8.02 -7.26 10.24
CA ALA A 42 -6.61 -6.91 10.21
C ALA A 42 -6.30 -6.00 9.02
N PHE A 43 -6.75 -6.40 7.82
CA PHE A 43 -6.56 -5.62 6.60
C PHE A 43 -7.16 -4.22 6.70
N ILE A 44 -8.39 -4.09 7.20
CA ILE A 44 -9.05 -2.78 7.37
C ILE A 44 -8.25 -1.91 8.35
N LEU A 45 -7.86 -2.44 9.50
CA LEU A 45 -7.09 -1.68 10.49
C LEU A 45 -5.70 -1.30 9.98
N GLY A 46 -5.03 -2.22 9.28
CA GLY A 46 -3.75 -1.97 8.62
C GLY A 46 -3.87 -0.86 7.57
N LEU A 47 -4.91 -0.89 6.74
CA LEU A 47 -5.16 0.12 5.71
C LEU A 47 -5.49 1.48 6.32
N VAL A 48 -6.31 1.52 7.37
CA VAL A 48 -6.60 2.75 8.13
C VAL A 48 -5.31 3.30 8.73
N PHE A 49 -4.54 2.48 9.46
CA PHE A 49 -3.29 2.91 10.06
C PHE A 49 -2.29 3.42 9.02
N ASN A 50 -2.21 2.73 7.87
CA ASN A 50 -1.36 3.10 6.76
C ASN A 50 -1.73 4.47 6.18
N TYR A 51 -3.03 4.71 5.95
CA TYR A 51 -3.53 6.00 5.49
C TYR A 51 -3.22 7.12 6.50
N PHE A 52 -3.53 6.93 7.77
CA PHE A 52 -3.27 7.94 8.81
C PHE A 52 -1.76 8.22 8.92
N SER A 53 -0.93 7.18 8.89
CA SER A 53 0.52 7.34 8.99
C SER A 53 1.11 8.03 7.77
N HIS A 54 0.65 7.72 6.55
CA HIS A 54 1.09 8.47 5.38
C HIS A 54 0.64 9.94 5.45
N THR A 55 -0.62 10.19 5.82
CA THR A 55 -1.19 11.54 5.89
C THR A 55 -0.48 12.41 6.92
N TYR A 56 -0.34 11.95 8.17
CA TYR A 56 0.23 12.73 9.26
C TYR A 56 1.76 12.71 9.30
N PHE A 57 2.40 11.55 9.07
CA PHE A 57 3.86 11.42 9.22
C PHE A 57 4.63 11.65 7.92
N THR A 58 4.12 11.17 6.77
CA THR A 58 4.84 11.31 5.49
C THR A 58 4.56 12.65 4.83
N PHE A 59 3.30 13.08 4.80
CA PHE A 59 2.87 14.29 4.09
C PHE A 59 2.57 15.48 5.02
N GLN A 60 2.41 15.26 6.33
CA GLN A 60 2.09 16.30 7.33
C GLN A 60 0.84 17.12 6.98
N GLU A 61 -0.13 16.46 6.35
CA GLU A 61 -1.40 17.05 5.92
C GLU A 61 -2.53 16.74 6.92
N LYS A 62 -3.61 17.52 6.89
CA LYS A 62 -4.81 17.21 7.69
C LYS A 62 -5.54 16.01 7.07
N ALA A 63 -5.90 15.03 7.90
CA ALA A 63 -6.73 13.93 7.43
C ALA A 63 -8.13 14.43 7.08
N ASN A 64 -8.54 14.17 5.84
CA ASN A 64 -9.88 14.44 5.33
C ASN A 64 -10.41 13.16 4.66
N VAL A 65 -11.72 12.91 4.74
CA VAL A 65 -12.39 11.82 4.02
C VAL A 65 -12.08 11.88 2.52
N GLY A 66 -11.96 13.07 1.94
CA GLY A 66 -11.56 13.24 0.53
C GLY A 66 -10.19 12.63 0.23
N ASN A 67 -9.20 12.80 1.11
CA ASN A 67 -7.87 12.23 0.92
C ASN A 67 -7.87 10.71 1.12
N LEU A 68 -8.73 10.19 2.00
CA LEU A 68 -8.92 8.74 2.18
C LEU A 68 -9.52 8.09 0.92
N VAL A 69 -10.54 8.72 0.34
CA VAL A 69 -11.15 8.24 -0.91
C VAL A 69 -10.13 8.27 -2.06
N LYS A 70 -9.38 9.37 -2.22
CA LYS A 70 -8.29 9.44 -3.22
C LYS A 70 -7.23 8.37 -2.98
N TYR A 71 -6.86 8.10 -1.72
CA TYR A 71 -5.91 7.05 -1.37
C TYR A 71 -6.42 5.65 -1.74
N LEU A 72 -7.69 5.34 -1.44
CA LEU A 72 -8.32 4.08 -1.85
C LEU A 72 -8.38 3.94 -3.38
N ILE A 73 -8.73 5.00 -4.10
CA ILE A 73 -8.72 5.02 -5.56
C ILE A 73 -7.31 4.75 -6.08
N LEU A 74 -6.29 5.39 -5.49
CA LEU A 74 -4.90 5.15 -5.87
C LEU A 74 -4.48 3.70 -5.60
N PHE A 75 -4.92 3.10 -4.49
CA PHE A 75 -4.62 1.70 -4.18
C PHE A 75 -5.22 0.76 -5.23
N LEU A 76 -6.48 0.99 -5.63
CA LEU A 76 -7.14 0.24 -6.71
C LEU A 76 -6.44 0.44 -8.06
N LEU A 77 -6.08 1.68 -8.40
CA LEU A 77 -5.35 1.97 -9.64
C LEU A 77 -3.98 1.28 -9.67
N ASN A 78 -3.27 1.24 -8.54
CA ASN A 78 -2.00 0.53 -8.44
C ASN A 78 -2.15 -0.98 -8.63
N TYR A 79 -3.20 -1.57 -8.08
CA TYR A 79 -3.49 -2.98 -8.29
C TYR A 79 -3.72 -3.29 -9.78
N ILE A 80 -4.55 -2.49 -10.45
CA ILE A 80 -4.79 -2.62 -11.89
C ILE A 80 -3.49 -2.42 -12.68
N ASN A 81 -2.71 -1.39 -12.36
CA ASN A 81 -1.44 -1.11 -13.02
C ASN A 81 -0.44 -2.26 -12.85
N THR A 82 -0.42 -2.89 -11.67
CA THR A 82 0.41 -4.08 -11.41
C THR A 82 0.02 -5.23 -12.33
N ILE A 83 -1.28 -5.52 -12.45
CA ILE A 83 -1.78 -6.58 -13.34
C ILE A 83 -1.40 -6.29 -14.80
N VAL A 84 -1.62 -5.06 -15.27
CA VAL A 84 -1.32 -4.66 -16.65
C VAL A 84 0.18 -4.78 -16.94
N LEU A 85 1.04 -4.28 -16.05
CA LEU A 85 2.50 -4.38 -16.22
C LEU A 85 2.97 -5.83 -16.23
N MET A 86 2.50 -6.64 -15.28
CA MET A 86 2.85 -8.07 -15.24
C MET A 86 2.37 -8.80 -16.50
N TYR A 87 1.15 -8.54 -16.97
CA TYR A 87 0.63 -9.10 -18.22
C TYR A 87 1.51 -8.72 -19.42
N LEU A 88 1.88 -7.44 -19.55
CA LEU A 88 2.76 -6.99 -20.63
C LEU A 88 4.16 -7.64 -20.56
N LEU A 89 4.75 -7.75 -19.37
CA LEU A 89 6.07 -8.36 -19.20
C LEU A 89 6.07 -9.87 -19.48
N ILE A 90 5.00 -10.56 -19.07
CA ILE A 90 4.92 -12.02 -19.21
C ILE A 90 4.47 -12.40 -20.63
N GLU A 91 3.38 -11.84 -21.14
CA GLU A 91 2.79 -12.25 -22.42
C GLU A 91 3.52 -11.64 -23.62
N LEU A 92 3.94 -10.37 -23.53
CA LEU A 92 4.59 -9.71 -24.67
C LEU A 92 6.10 -9.99 -24.70
N LEU A 93 6.75 -9.97 -23.54
CA LEU A 93 8.20 -10.09 -23.42
C LEU A 93 8.67 -11.49 -22.97
N HIS A 94 7.75 -12.41 -22.66
CA HIS A 94 8.04 -13.79 -22.24
C HIS A 94 9.00 -13.86 -21.04
N ILE A 95 8.93 -12.85 -20.17
CA ILE A 95 9.75 -12.76 -18.96
C ILE A 95 9.12 -13.65 -17.88
N ASP A 96 9.97 -14.37 -17.13
CA ASP A 96 9.54 -15.14 -15.98
C ASP A 96 8.76 -14.28 -14.97
N ILE A 97 7.72 -14.87 -14.37
CA ILE A 97 6.80 -14.18 -13.46
C ILE A 97 7.51 -13.52 -12.26
N ILE A 98 8.58 -14.13 -11.73
CA ILE A 98 9.33 -13.58 -10.61
C ILE A 98 10.11 -12.36 -11.07
N VAL A 99 10.80 -12.45 -12.21
CA VAL A 99 11.58 -11.34 -12.78
C VAL A 99 10.65 -10.18 -13.16
N ALA A 100 9.50 -10.46 -13.79
CA ALA A 100 8.50 -9.47 -14.11
C ALA A 100 8.00 -8.73 -12.85
N LYS A 101 7.77 -9.46 -11.75
CA LYS A 101 7.35 -8.87 -10.48
C LYS A 101 8.45 -8.01 -9.84
N VAL A 102 9.71 -8.43 -9.90
CA VAL A 102 10.86 -7.65 -9.42
C VAL A 102 11.00 -6.33 -10.18
N ILE A 103 10.74 -6.32 -11.49
CA ILE A 103 10.74 -5.09 -12.32
C ILE A 103 9.53 -4.21 -12.01
N THR A 104 8.36 -4.81 -11.79
CA THR A 104 7.10 -4.08 -11.58
C THR A 104 7.07 -3.37 -10.23
N LEU A 105 7.61 -3.99 -9.16
CA LEU A 105 7.64 -3.44 -7.81
C LEU A 105 8.18 -1.99 -7.71
N PRO A 106 9.39 -1.67 -8.21
CA PRO A 106 9.91 -0.30 -8.15
C PRO A 106 9.10 0.68 -9.02
N ILE A 107 8.59 0.25 -10.18
CA ILE A 107 7.76 1.10 -11.05
C ILE A 107 6.47 1.50 -10.33
N ILE A 108 5.80 0.52 -9.71
CA ILE A 108 4.57 0.75 -8.93
C ILE A 108 4.87 1.63 -7.72
N ALA A 109 5.95 1.38 -6.98
CA ALA A 109 6.33 2.19 -5.83
C ALA A 109 6.56 3.66 -6.22
N VAL A 110 7.29 3.93 -7.31
CA VAL A 110 7.53 5.28 -7.82
C VAL A 110 6.23 5.94 -8.28
N THR A 111 5.40 5.23 -9.05
CA THR A 111 4.13 5.75 -9.56
C THR A 111 3.17 6.08 -8.41
N THR A 112 3.06 5.19 -7.43
CA THR A 112 2.28 5.39 -6.21
C THR A 112 2.73 6.65 -5.48
N PHE A 113 4.03 6.83 -5.31
CA PHE A 113 4.59 7.98 -4.61
C PHE A 113 4.30 9.29 -5.34
N VAL A 114 4.49 9.32 -6.67
CA VAL A 114 4.23 10.51 -7.50
C VAL A 114 2.75 10.89 -7.45
N ILE A 115 1.83 9.93 -7.64
CA ILE A 115 0.39 10.22 -7.62
C ILE A 115 -0.07 10.62 -6.21
N SER A 116 0.42 9.93 -5.18
CA SER A 116 0.13 10.29 -3.78
C SER A 116 0.48 11.76 -3.53
N LYS A 117 1.68 12.17 -3.95
CA LYS A 117 2.17 13.54 -3.74
C LYS A 117 1.41 14.58 -4.56
N VAL A 118 1.07 14.30 -5.82
CA VAL A 118 0.51 15.29 -6.74
C VAL A 118 -1.02 15.41 -6.62
N TRP A 119 -1.70 14.32 -6.24
CA TRP A 119 -3.16 14.23 -6.28
C TRP A 119 -3.80 13.92 -4.92
N VAL A 120 -3.26 12.96 -4.17
CA VAL A 120 -3.86 12.53 -2.89
C VAL A 120 -3.65 13.59 -1.81
N TYR A 121 -2.44 14.13 -1.71
CA TYR A 121 -2.03 15.07 -0.65
C TYR A 121 -1.77 16.49 -1.15
N LYS A 122 -2.53 16.90 -2.16
CA LYS A 122 -2.62 18.28 -2.65
C LYS A 122 -4.00 18.83 -2.34
#